data_AF-A0A7J8W5T9-F1
#
_entry.id   AF-A0A7J8W5T9-F1
#
_cell.length_a   1.000
_cell.length_b   1.000
_cell.length_c   1.000
_cell.angle_alpha   90.00
_cell.angle_beta   90.00
_cell.angle_gamma   90.00
#
_symmetry.space_group_name_H-M   'P 1'
#
loop_
_entity.id
_entity.type
_entity.pdbx_description
1 polymer ?
#
loop_
_entity_poly.entity_id
_entity_poly.type
_entity_poly.pdbx_seq_one_letter_code
_entity_poly.pdbx_strand_id
1 'polypeptide(L)'
;MYSSWAYSVAQVIIEIPYIFLEAVLFLTITYPAVNFYGSAYKKFPKWWVWGYWISPSSWSLKGLLTSQYGDIKEEIVAFGEKKALNAFLDSQYGYKYQDLPIIAIVLLAFPLVFASVFAYGIAKLNYQRR
;
A
#
# COMPACT_ATOMS: atom_id res chain seq x y z
N MET A 1 -13.65 -21.34 38.02
CA MET A 1 -13.55 -20.74 36.66
C MET A 1 -13.36 -19.25 36.86
N TYR A 2 -12.30 -18.64 36.33
CA TYR A 2 -12.15 -17.18 36.40
C TYR A 2 -13.31 -16.52 35.65
N SER A 3 -13.67 -15.31 36.04
CA SER A 3 -14.73 -14.59 35.36
C SER A 3 -14.30 -14.27 33.92
N SER A 4 -15.22 -14.46 32.98
CA SER A 4 -14.96 -14.20 31.55
C SER A 4 -14.51 -12.76 31.31
N TRP A 5 -15.00 -11.81 32.11
CA TRP A 5 -14.63 -10.41 32.01
C TRP A 5 -13.16 -10.15 32.42
N ALA A 6 -12.65 -10.84 33.44
CA ALA A 6 -11.27 -10.67 33.88
C ALA A 6 -10.28 -11.23 32.84
N TYR A 7 -10.65 -12.34 32.18
CA TYR A 7 -9.87 -12.90 31.08
C TYR A 7 -9.83 -11.97 29.86
N SER A 8 -10.97 -11.44 29.41
CA SER A 8 -11.00 -10.51 28.27
C SER A 8 -10.17 -9.25 28.51
N VAL A 9 -10.21 -8.68 29.71
CA VAL A 9 -9.43 -7.49 30.04
C VAL A 9 -7.93 -7.79 30.06
N ALA A 10 -7.51 -8.89 30.68
CA ALA A 10 -6.12 -9.31 30.70
C ALA A 10 -5.58 -9.56 29.28
N GLN A 11 -6.39 -10.17 28.41
CA GLN A 11 -6.04 -10.40 27.01
C GLN A 11 -5.82 -9.09 26.24
N VAL A 12 -6.74 -8.13 26.36
CA VAL A 12 -6.62 -6.82 25.69
C VAL A 12 -5.37 -6.07 26.16
N ILE A 13 -5.04 -6.11 27.45
CA ILE A 13 -3.86 -5.45 28.01
C ILE A 13 -2.56 -6.01 27.42
N ILE A 14 -2.50 -7.30 27.13
CA ILE A 14 -1.33 -7.96 26.54
C ILE A 14 -1.28 -7.76 25.02
N GLU A 15 -2.43 -7.78 24.36
CA GLU A 15 -2.51 -7.66 22.89
C GLU A 15 -2.27 -6.24 22.39
N ILE A 16 -2.69 -5.19 23.11
CA ILE A 16 -2.51 -3.79 22.66
C ILE A 16 -1.04 -3.44 22.38
N PRO A 17 -0.08 -3.70 23.29
CA PRO A 17 1.34 -3.43 23.02
C PRO A 17 1.89 -4.25 21.85
N TYR A 18 1.46 -5.51 21.73
CA TYR A 18 1.89 -6.41 20.65
C TYR A 18 1.41 -5.91 19.28
N ILE A 19 0.11 -5.60 19.14
CA ILE A 19 -0.47 -5.07 17.91
C ILE A 19 0.14 -3.70 17.57
N PHE A 20 0.42 -2.86 18.57
CA PHE A 20 1.08 -1.58 18.34
C PHE A 20 2.50 -1.75 17.79
N LEU A 21 3.29 -2.66 18.38
CA LEU A 21 4.64 -2.98 17.88
C LEU A 21 4.57 -3.53 16.45
N GLU A 22 3.64 -4.45 16.18
CA GLU A 22 3.42 -5.03 14.85
C GLU A 22 3.04 -3.98 13.83
N ALA A 23 2.14 -3.05 14.18
CA ALA A 23 1.75 -1.94 13.33
C ALA A 23 2.93 -0.99 13.02
N VAL A 24 3.77 -0.70 14.01
CA VAL A 24 4.99 0.12 13.83
C VAL A 24 5.99 -0.58 12.91
N LEU A 25 6.23 -1.88 13.11
CA LEU A 25 7.11 -2.68 12.25
C LEU A 25 6.56 -2.75 10.82
N PHE A 26 5.25 -2.97 10.66
CA PHE A 26 4.60 -3.00 9.36
C PHE A 26 4.68 -1.65 8.65
N LEU A 27 4.44 -0.53 9.36
CA LEU A 27 4.57 0.82 8.81
C LEU A 27 6.01 1.12 8.42
N THR A 28 7.00 0.81 9.26
CA THR A 28 8.42 1.09 8.95
C THR A 28 8.94 0.30 7.75
N ILE A 29 8.41 -0.89 7.49
CA ILE A 29 8.76 -1.71 6.31
C ILE A 29 7.96 -1.26 5.08
N THR A 30 6.65 -1.05 5.24
CA THR A 30 5.73 -0.78 4.13
C THR A 30 5.83 0.66 3.65
N TYR A 31 6.05 1.63 4.54
CA TYR A 31 6.18 3.03 4.19
C TYR A 31 7.28 3.29 3.15
N PRO A 32 8.53 2.81 3.29
CA PRO A 32 9.53 2.92 2.23
C PRO A 32 9.31 1.95 1.04
N ALA A 33 8.53 0.88 1.19
CA ALA A 33 8.16 0.01 0.08
C ALA A 33 7.06 0.64 -0.82
N VAL A 34 6.19 1.46 -0.23
CA VAL A 34 5.16 2.27 -0.91
C VAL A 34 5.76 3.58 -1.43
N ASN A 35 6.68 4.19 -0.67
CA ASN A 35 7.43 5.38 -1.08
C ASN A 35 8.71 5.02 -1.85
N PHE A 36 8.54 5.06 -3.16
CA PHE A 36 9.47 5.71 -4.08
C PHE A 36 10.69 4.93 -4.59
N TYR A 37 10.69 4.74 -5.91
CA TYR A 37 11.75 4.19 -6.76
C TYR A 37 13.04 5.05 -6.80
N GLY A 38 13.17 6.13 -6.03
CA GLY A 38 14.26 7.10 -6.18
C GLY A 38 15.52 6.80 -5.36
N SER A 39 15.39 6.15 -4.20
CA SER A 39 16.54 5.88 -3.32
C SER A 39 16.40 4.63 -2.45
N ALA A 40 15.20 4.30 -1.97
CA ALA A 40 14.98 3.14 -1.10
C ALA A 40 15.17 1.78 -1.82
N TYR A 41 14.82 1.70 -3.11
CA TYR A 41 15.00 0.48 -3.92
C TYR A 41 16.45 -0.05 -3.96
N LYS A 42 17.45 0.83 -3.75
CA LYS A 42 18.87 0.42 -3.73
C LYS A 42 19.24 -0.38 -2.48
N LYS A 43 18.46 -0.25 -1.39
CA LYS A 43 18.73 -0.88 -0.09
C LYS A 43 17.83 -2.09 0.20
N PHE A 44 16.68 -2.22 -0.47
CA PHE A 44 15.77 -3.35 -0.26
C PHE A 44 16.09 -4.53 -1.19
N PRO A 45 15.91 -5.78 -0.74
CA PRO A 45 16.05 -6.93 -1.62
C PRO A 45 15.06 -6.83 -2.77
N LYS A 46 15.52 -7.06 -4.01
CA LYS A 46 14.68 -6.95 -5.23
C LYS A 46 13.41 -7.80 -5.17
N TRP A 47 13.41 -8.87 -4.39
CA TRP A 47 12.24 -9.71 -4.22
C TRP A 47 11.11 -9.03 -3.44
N TRP A 48 11.34 -8.00 -2.61
CA TRP A 48 10.26 -7.29 -1.90
C TRP A 48 9.38 -6.43 -2.80
N VAL A 49 9.76 -6.26 -4.07
CA VAL A 49 9.04 -5.42 -5.03
C VAL A 49 7.59 -5.90 -5.25
N TRP A 50 7.28 -7.19 -5.08
CA TRP A 50 5.89 -7.67 -5.19
C TRP A 50 4.95 -7.01 -4.17
N GLY A 51 5.46 -6.61 -2.99
CA GLY A 51 4.68 -5.93 -1.95
C GLY A 51 4.08 -4.61 -2.44
N TYR A 52 4.82 -3.87 -3.28
CA TYR A 52 4.32 -2.67 -3.94
C TYR A 52 3.15 -3.00 -4.88
N TRP A 53 3.28 -4.05 -5.69
CA TRP A 53 2.31 -4.42 -6.72
C TRP A 53 0.98 -4.95 -6.17
N ILE A 54 1.00 -5.63 -5.02
CA ILE A 54 -0.22 -6.18 -4.39
C ILE A 54 -0.94 -5.16 -3.49
N SER A 55 -0.33 -4.01 -3.21
CA SER A 55 -0.85 -3.05 -2.26
C SER A 55 -1.73 -2.02 -2.95
N PRO A 56 -3.05 -1.95 -2.65
CA PRO A 56 -3.95 -0.98 -3.28
C PRO A 56 -3.54 0.47 -2.98
N SER A 57 -2.92 0.75 -1.83
CA SER A 57 -2.45 2.10 -1.49
C SER A 57 -1.32 2.58 -2.40
N SER A 58 -0.46 1.68 -2.88
CA SER A 58 0.61 2.00 -3.83
C SER A 58 0.05 2.44 -5.18
N TRP A 59 -0.96 1.72 -5.67
CA TRP A 59 -1.66 2.06 -6.90
C TRP A 59 -2.47 3.35 -6.77
N SER A 60 -3.10 3.60 -5.62
CA SER A 60 -3.80 4.85 -5.34
C SER A 60 -2.86 6.05 -5.33
N LEU A 61 -1.68 5.93 -4.70
CA LEU A 61 -0.68 7.00 -4.65
C LEU A 61 -0.07 7.25 -6.04
N LYS A 62 0.20 6.18 -6.81
CA LYS A 62 0.60 6.30 -8.22
C LYS A 62 -0.47 7.03 -9.02
N GLY A 63 -1.75 6.65 -8.87
CA GLY A 63 -2.88 7.29 -9.54
C GLY A 63 -3.00 8.77 -9.22
N LEU A 64 -3.00 9.12 -7.93
CA LEU A 64 -3.12 10.50 -7.45
C LEU A 64 -2.00 11.40 -7.99
N LEU A 65 -0.74 10.98 -7.84
CA LEU A 65 0.39 11.81 -8.28
C LEU A 65 0.46 11.91 -9.80
N THR A 66 0.18 10.81 -10.51
CA THR A 66 0.18 10.80 -11.97
C THR A 66 -0.95 11.63 -12.55
N SER A 67 -2.14 11.62 -11.95
CA SER A 67 -3.29 12.38 -12.45
C SER A 67 -3.15 13.88 -12.21
N GLN A 68 -2.51 14.28 -11.11
CA GLN A 68 -2.37 15.69 -10.74
C GLN A 68 -1.15 16.37 -11.36
N TYR A 69 -0.06 15.63 -11.54
CA TYR A 69 1.24 16.21 -11.87
C TYR A 69 1.91 15.55 -13.09
N GLY A 70 1.33 14.48 -13.65
CA GLY A 70 1.94 13.70 -14.73
C GLY A 70 1.94 14.40 -16.10
N ASP A 71 1.06 15.38 -16.33
CA ASP A 71 0.98 16.20 -17.55
C ASP A 71 1.64 17.58 -17.41
N ILE A 72 1.96 17.98 -16.18
CA ILE A 72 2.57 19.28 -15.88
C ILE A 72 4.06 19.28 -16.29
N LYS A 73 4.40 20.19 -17.20
CA LYS A 73 5.76 20.38 -17.72
C LYS A 73 6.52 21.52 -17.04
N GLU A 74 5.93 22.13 -16.01
CA GLU A 74 6.56 23.21 -15.26
C GLU A 74 7.87 22.75 -14.62
N GLU A 75 8.87 23.61 -14.68
CA GLU A 75 10.18 23.34 -14.08
C GLU A 75 10.12 23.56 -12.57
N ILE A 76 10.42 22.51 -11.82
CA ILE A 76 10.61 22.58 -10.38
C ILE A 76 12.10 22.50 -10.06
N VAL A 77 12.51 23.18 -9.00
CA VAL A 77 13.86 23.01 -8.44
C VAL A 77 13.81 21.80 -7.52
N ALA A 78 14.26 20.65 -8.03
CA ALA A 78 14.35 19.41 -7.28
C ALA A 78 15.83 19.09 -7.03
N PHE A 79 16.22 18.92 -5.76
CA PHE A 79 17.60 18.59 -5.38
C PHE A 79 18.66 19.58 -5.94
N GLY A 80 18.31 20.85 -6.08
CA GLY A 80 19.21 21.89 -6.61
C GLY A 80 19.31 21.92 -8.14
N GLU A 81 18.65 21.01 -8.86
CA GLU A 81 18.55 20.99 -10.32
C GLU A 81 17.15 21.43 -10.79
N LYS A 82 17.09 22.20 -11.87
CA LYS A 82 15.81 22.50 -12.55
C LYS A 82 15.41 21.30 -13.41
N LYS A 83 14.27 20.69 -13.11
CA LYS A 83 13.69 19.59 -13.89
C LYS A 83 12.20 19.79 -14.05
N ALA A 84 11.66 19.44 -15.22
CA ALA A 84 10.23 19.41 -15.43
C ALA A 84 9.56 18.43 -14.44
N LEU A 85 8.41 18.80 -13.88
CA LEU A 85 7.72 18.03 -12.85
C LEU A 85 7.37 16.61 -13.32
N ASN A 86 6.87 16.45 -14.54
CA ASN A 86 6.62 15.14 -15.13
C ASN A 86 7.91 14.30 -15.29
N ALA A 87 9.02 14.90 -15.70
CA ALA A 87 10.31 14.22 -15.82
C ALA A 87 10.89 13.85 -14.44
N PHE A 88 10.61 14.66 -13.42
CA PHE A 88 10.93 14.33 -12.04
C PHE A 88 10.15 13.10 -11.56
N LEU A 89 8.83 13.03 -11.81
CA LEU A 89 8.00 11.88 -11.42
C LEU A 89 8.39 10.60 -12.15
N ASP A 90 8.72 10.66 -13.44
CA ASP A 90 9.20 9.50 -14.19
C ASP A 90 10.60 9.06 -13.69
N SER A 91 11.53 10.00 -13.51
CA SER A 91 12.90 9.66 -13.09
C SER A 91 13.02 9.18 -11.65
N GLN A 92 12.26 9.74 -10.72
CA GLN A 92 12.30 9.36 -9.30
C GLN A 92 11.34 8.23 -8.97
N TYR A 93 10.15 8.20 -9.58
CA TYR A 93 9.08 7.28 -9.18
C TYR A 93 8.66 6.31 -10.29
N GLY A 94 9.12 6.51 -11.53
CA GLY A 94 8.67 5.72 -12.69
C GLY A 94 7.19 5.94 -13.03
N TYR A 95 6.63 7.09 -12.63
CA TYR A 95 5.21 7.38 -12.78
C TYR A 95 4.96 8.07 -14.11
N LYS A 96 4.30 7.36 -15.01
CA LYS A 96 4.01 7.83 -16.37
C LYS A 96 2.54 8.15 -16.51
N TYR A 97 2.23 9.30 -17.12
CA TYR A 97 0.85 9.72 -17.39
C TYR A 97 0.03 8.68 -18.18
N GLN A 98 0.71 7.95 -19.07
CA GLN A 98 0.11 6.89 -19.89
C GLN A 98 -0.41 5.69 -19.09
N ASP A 99 0.02 5.53 -17.83
CA ASP A 99 -0.38 4.41 -16.97
C ASP A 99 -1.75 4.63 -16.31
N LEU A 100 -2.35 5.81 -16.40
CA LEU A 100 -3.64 6.14 -15.76
C LEU A 100 -4.76 5.13 -16.06
N PRO A 101 -4.96 4.65 -17.30
CA PRO A 101 -5.97 3.63 -17.58
C PRO A 101 -5.69 2.30 -16.86
N ILE A 102 -4.41 1.90 -16.79
CA ILE A 102 -3.99 0.67 -16.10
C ILE A 102 -4.25 0.79 -14.59
N ILE A 103 -3.91 1.95 -14.00
CA ILE A 103 -4.13 2.23 -12.58
C ILE A 103 -5.63 2.13 -12.26
N ALA A 104 -6.49 2.72 -13.10
CA ALA A 104 -7.94 2.65 -12.92
C ALA A 104 -8.46 1.21 -12.94
N ILE A 105 -8.02 0.38 -13.91
CA ILE A 105 -8.42 -1.03 -14.00
C ILE A 105 -7.98 -1.80 -12.76
N VAL A 106 -6.74 -1.61 -12.31
CA VAL A 106 -6.19 -2.33 -11.14
C VAL A 106 -6.93 -1.93 -9.86
N LEU A 107 -7.20 -0.64 -9.66
CA LEU A 107 -7.95 -0.16 -8.49
C LEU A 107 -9.40 -0.67 -8.47
N LEU A 108 -10.03 -0.88 -9.63
CA LEU A 108 -11.33 -1.53 -9.73
C LEU A 108 -11.25 -3.05 -9.50
N ALA A 109 -10.18 -3.71 -9.92
CA ALA A 109 -10.00 -5.14 -9.76
C ALA A 109 -9.83 -5.56 -8.29
N PHE A 110 -9.11 -4.78 -7.48
CA PHE A 110 -8.91 -5.07 -6.06
C PHE A 110 -10.21 -5.35 -5.29
N PRO A 111 -11.19 -4.43 -5.22
CA PRO A 111 -12.42 -4.68 -4.46
C PRO A 111 -13.22 -5.85 -5.03
N LEU A 112 -13.21 -6.08 -6.35
CA LEU A 112 -13.88 -7.23 -6.97
C LEU A 112 -13.25 -8.55 -6.55
N VAL A 113 -11.92 -8.63 -6.52
CA VAL A 113 -11.20 -9.83 -6.06
C VAL A 113 -11.45 -10.05 -4.57
N PHE A 114 -11.34 -9.02 -3.73
CA PHE A 114 -11.61 -9.14 -2.29
C PHE A 114 -13.06 -9.57 -2.02
N ALA A 115 -14.04 -8.98 -2.71
CA ALA A 115 -15.43 -9.36 -2.60
C ALA A 115 -15.67 -10.81 -3.04
N SER A 116 -15.04 -11.25 -4.13
CA SER A 116 -15.17 -12.63 -4.64
C SER A 116 -14.57 -13.66 -3.66
N VAL A 117 -13.38 -13.38 -3.13
CA VAL A 117 -12.71 -14.24 -2.14
C VAL A 117 -13.52 -14.28 -0.85
N PHE A 118 -14.04 -13.14 -0.39
CA PHE A 118 -14.91 -13.08 0.79
C PHE A 118 -16.20 -13.87 0.60
N ALA A 119 -16.88 -13.70 -0.54
CA ALA A 119 -18.10 -14.43 -0.86
C ALA A 119 -17.85 -15.95 -0.94
N TYR A 120 -16.75 -16.38 -1.58
CA TYR A 120 -16.35 -17.78 -1.61
C TYR A 120 -16.01 -18.31 -0.21
N GLY A 121 -15.33 -17.51 0.60
CA GLY A 121 -15.01 -17.83 2.00
C GLY A 121 -16.28 -18.10 2.81
N ILE A 122 -17.27 -17.21 2.76
CA ILE A 122 -18.56 -17.42 3.44
C ILE A 122 -19.29 -18.65 2.90
N ALA A 123 -19.30 -18.86 1.57
CA ALA A 123 -20.01 -19.99 0.98
C ALA A 123 -19.41 -21.35 1.37
N LYS A 124 -18.07 -21.46 1.42
CA LYS A 124 -17.37 -22.73 1.64
C LYS A 124 -16.94 -22.98 3.08
N LEU A 125 -16.46 -21.94 3.77
CA LEU A 125 -16.02 -22.01 5.17
C LEU A 125 -17.16 -21.73 6.14
N ASN A 126 -18.42 -21.90 5.71
CA ASN A 126 -19.60 -21.64 6.52
C ASN A 126 -19.58 -22.49 7.80
N TYR A 127 -18.95 -21.94 8.86
CA TYR A 127 -18.83 -22.50 10.19
C TYR A 127 -20.19 -22.56 10.91
N GLN A 128 -21.25 -21.98 10.31
CA GLN A 128 -22.61 -21.99 10.85
C GLN A 128 -23.36 -23.33 10.64
N ARG A 129 -22.71 -24.34 10.05
CA ARG A 129 -23.19 -25.74 10.08
C ARG A 129 -22.50 -26.55 11.21
N ARG A 130 -22.46 -25.97 12.41
CA ARG A 130 -22.28 -26.69 13.67
C ARG A 130 -23.36 -26.24 14.64
#